data_AF-A0A5C8I2N7-F1
#
_entry.id   AF-A0A5C8I2N7-F1
#
_cell.length_a   1.000
_cell.length_b   1.000
_cell.length_c   1.000
_cell.angle_alpha   90.00
_cell.angle_beta   90.00
_cell.angle_gamma   90.00
#
_symmetry.space_group_name_H-M   'P 1'
#
loop_
_entity.id
_entity.type
_entity.pdbx_description
1 polymer ?
#
loop_
_entity_poly.entity_id
_entity_poly.type
_entity_poly.pdbx_seq_one_letter_code
_entity_poly.pdbx_strand_id
1 'polypeptide(L)'
;MSNDESPNVPAKRDRREAVREKAQQVQTKQSRLRILRGVLIGAGALIVVGGAAFGVAWALDSTASTPQAQPANASHDGFTVADITAVGGTDGSIEDATPVPEQTDAAVQGEAAPSATPTATPVVDIRVYVDYLSSGAREFQLANRSQLSQWVSSDTASLTYYPVAMLTAKSNGTKYSLRAASAAACVATHSPERFFDFNNELLRAQPEIDTDGLTDSELADLAQGSSVTDPTTVRSCIENEEFAAWAKAATDRALKGLPDTDGLTLDSTPKVLVNGTPYVGKLSDPKEFQQFVFAVASDAYFRTATPTTTPTPTPTAAETAAPAETAAPTETATAAP
;
A
#
# COMPACT_ATOMS: atom_id res chain seq x y z
N MET A 1 -73.05 -90.07 65.76
CA MET A 1 -73.61 -89.30 64.63
C MET A 1 -72.81 -88.00 64.60
N SER A 2 -71.57 -88.03 64.12
CA SER A 2 -71.13 -88.03 62.72
C SER A 2 -70.65 -86.64 62.36
N ASN A 3 -69.35 -86.58 62.10
CA ASN A 3 -68.67 -85.49 61.41
C ASN A 3 -69.35 -85.26 60.05
N ASP A 4 -69.43 -84.02 59.59
CA ASP A 4 -68.78 -83.57 58.36
C ASP A 4 -68.93 -82.05 58.23
N GLU A 5 -67.83 -81.34 57.98
CA GLU A 5 -67.70 -80.44 56.81
C GLU A 5 -66.29 -79.84 56.81
N SER A 6 -65.48 -80.23 55.83
CA SER A 6 -64.24 -79.52 55.47
C SER A 6 -64.55 -78.32 54.57
N PRO A 7 -63.72 -77.27 54.60
CA PRO A 7 -63.39 -76.60 53.35
C PRO A 7 -61.88 -76.51 53.13
N ASN A 8 -61.45 -77.30 52.14
CA ASN A 8 -60.59 -76.94 51.01
C ASN A 8 -59.48 -75.88 51.24
N VAL A 9 -58.24 -76.36 51.27
CA VAL A 9 -57.02 -75.57 51.13
C VAL A 9 -56.71 -75.40 49.64
N PRO A 10 -56.38 -74.18 49.16
CA PRO A 10 -55.41 -74.06 48.07
C PRO A 10 -54.17 -73.21 48.43
N ALA A 11 -53.03 -73.85 48.19
CA ALA A 11 -51.80 -73.31 47.61
C ALA A 11 -51.03 -72.15 48.29
N LYS A 12 -50.16 -72.52 49.25
CA LYS A 12 -48.91 -71.77 49.54
C LYS A 12 -47.91 -71.74 48.36
N ARG A 13 -48.19 -72.45 47.25
CA ARG A 13 -47.30 -72.61 46.09
C ARG A 13 -47.46 -71.49 45.05
N ASP A 14 -48.68 -70.99 44.83
CA ASP A 14 -48.98 -69.93 43.84
C ASP A 14 -48.32 -68.58 44.15
N ARG A 15 -48.21 -68.22 45.44
CA ARG A 15 -47.58 -66.95 45.84
C ARG A 15 -46.07 -66.91 45.59
N ARG A 16 -45.38 -68.06 45.54
CA ARG A 16 -43.93 -68.11 45.27
C ARG A 16 -43.62 -68.04 43.78
N GLU A 17 -44.51 -68.54 42.94
CA GLU A 17 -44.38 -68.50 41.48
C GLU A 17 -44.73 -67.11 40.94
N ALA A 18 -45.80 -66.47 41.45
CA ALA A 18 -46.16 -65.09 41.12
C ALA A 18 -45.08 -64.05 41.48
N VAL A 19 -44.28 -64.32 42.52
CA VAL A 19 -43.16 -63.44 42.93
C VAL A 19 -41.95 -63.62 42.01
N ARG A 20 -41.69 -64.83 41.51
CA ARG A 20 -40.59 -65.09 40.55
C ARG A 20 -40.89 -64.51 39.17
N GLU A 21 -42.15 -64.53 38.74
CA GLU A 21 -42.57 -63.93 37.47
C GLU A 21 -42.45 -62.40 37.49
N LYS A 22 -42.89 -61.74 38.58
CA LYS A 22 -42.72 -60.29 38.74
C LYS A 22 -41.25 -59.88 38.89
N ALA A 23 -40.41 -60.69 39.52
CA ALA A 23 -38.97 -60.41 39.64
C ALA A 23 -38.27 -60.42 38.26
N GLN A 24 -38.67 -61.30 37.34
CA GLN A 24 -38.11 -61.34 35.98
C GLN A 24 -38.62 -60.18 35.11
N GLN A 25 -39.88 -59.76 35.26
CA GLN A 25 -40.41 -58.59 34.55
C GLN A 25 -39.80 -57.25 35.01
N VAL A 26 -39.43 -57.13 36.28
CA VAL A 26 -38.76 -55.92 36.80
C VAL A 26 -37.29 -55.86 36.35
N GLN A 27 -36.59 -56.99 36.30
CA GLN A 27 -35.20 -57.02 35.83
C GLN A 27 -35.07 -56.68 34.34
N THR A 28 -36.00 -57.16 33.49
CA THR A 28 -36.00 -56.85 32.05
C THR A 28 -36.34 -55.39 31.75
N LYS A 29 -37.22 -54.76 32.55
CA LYS A 29 -37.51 -53.32 32.41
C LYS A 29 -36.36 -52.44 32.93
N GLN A 30 -35.72 -52.81 34.04
CA GLN A 30 -34.59 -52.04 34.59
C GLN A 30 -33.30 -52.17 33.78
N SER A 31 -33.03 -53.32 33.16
CA SER A 31 -31.84 -53.50 32.31
C SER A 31 -31.91 -52.65 31.05
N ARG A 32 -33.08 -52.59 30.39
CA ARG A 32 -33.31 -51.71 29.22
C ARG A 32 -33.11 -50.23 29.57
N LEU A 33 -33.59 -49.79 30.74
CA LEU A 33 -33.40 -48.42 31.22
C LEU A 33 -31.94 -48.11 31.59
N ARG A 34 -31.19 -49.06 32.17
CA ARG A 34 -29.75 -48.88 32.42
C ARG A 34 -28.93 -48.81 31.14
N ILE A 35 -29.25 -49.66 30.16
CA ILE A 35 -28.59 -49.63 28.83
C ILE A 35 -28.92 -48.31 28.12
N LEU A 36 -30.17 -47.86 28.12
CA LEU A 36 -30.56 -46.56 27.53
C LEU A 36 -29.91 -45.37 28.24
N ARG A 37 -29.82 -45.37 29.58
CA ARG A 37 -29.10 -44.31 30.32
C ARG A 37 -27.60 -44.35 30.05
N GLY A 38 -26.99 -45.53 29.95
CA GLY A 38 -25.58 -45.70 29.59
C GLY A 38 -25.26 -45.23 28.17
N VAL A 39 -26.14 -45.51 27.21
CA VAL A 39 -26.02 -45.02 25.81
C VAL A 39 -26.20 -43.51 25.73
N LEU A 40 -27.14 -42.92 26.48
CA LEU A 40 -27.33 -41.46 26.54
C LEU A 40 -26.13 -40.74 27.18
N ILE A 41 -25.56 -41.30 28.24
CA ILE A 41 -24.36 -40.74 28.89
C ILE A 41 -23.11 -40.90 27.99
N GLY A 42 -22.97 -42.04 27.31
CA GLY A 42 -21.89 -42.27 26.33
C GLY A 42 -21.99 -41.36 25.10
N ALA A 43 -23.20 -41.15 24.57
CA ALA A 43 -23.44 -40.22 23.46
C ALA A 43 -23.24 -38.75 23.87
N GLY A 44 -23.65 -38.37 25.09
CA GLY A 44 -23.38 -37.04 25.64
C GLY A 44 -21.88 -36.76 25.83
N ALA A 45 -21.11 -37.74 26.30
CA ALA A 45 -19.65 -37.60 26.43
C ALA A 45 -18.94 -37.50 25.07
N LEU A 46 -19.41 -38.21 24.03
CA LEU A 46 -18.89 -38.06 22.67
C LEU A 46 -19.30 -36.72 22.02
N ILE A 47 -20.44 -36.14 22.36
CA ILE A 47 -20.83 -34.79 21.91
C ILE A 47 -20.07 -33.71 22.67
N VAL A 48 -19.68 -33.91 23.93
CA VAL A 48 -18.88 -32.94 24.70
C VAL A 48 -17.39 -33.04 24.34
N VAL A 49 -16.83 -34.24 24.16
CA VAL A 49 -15.44 -34.41 23.67
C VAL A 49 -15.35 -34.09 22.18
N GLY A 50 -16.36 -34.46 21.40
CA GLY A 50 -16.52 -34.04 20.01
C GLY A 50 -16.71 -32.53 19.93
N GLY A 51 -17.57 -31.91 20.73
CA GLY A 51 -17.79 -30.46 20.75
C GLY A 51 -16.62 -29.66 21.35
N ALA A 52 -15.83 -30.23 22.25
CA ALA A 52 -14.59 -29.63 22.73
C ALA A 52 -13.43 -29.84 21.74
N ALA A 53 -13.33 -30.98 21.05
CA ALA A 53 -12.33 -31.19 20.00
C ALA A 53 -12.69 -30.43 18.71
N PHE A 54 -13.97 -30.31 18.38
CA PHE A 54 -14.50 -29.49 17.28
C PHE A 54 -14.50 -28.02 17.65
N GLY A 55 -14.72 -27.67 18.93
CA GLY A 55 -14.58 -26.31 19.45
C GLY A 55 -13.12 -25.85 19.53
N VAL A 56 -12.19 -26.75 19.87
CA VAL A 56 -10.74 -26.48 19.82
C VAL A 56 -10.24 -26.51 18.37
N ALA A 57 -10.76 -27.37 17.49
CA ALA A 57 -10.43 -27.34 16.06
C ALA A 57 -11.01 -26.10 15.36
N TRP A 58 -12.22 -25.65 15.72
CA TRP A 58 -12.79 -24.39 15.23
C TRP A 58 -12.09 -23.17 15.85
N ALA A 59 -11.60 -23.27 17.09
CA ALA A 59 -10.76 -22.23 17.70
C ALA A 59 -9.35 -22.16 17.06
N LEU A 60 -8.81 -23.28 16.56
CA LEU A 60 -7.55 -23.31 15.80
C LEU A 60 -7.75 -22.97 14.31
N ASP A 61 -8.96 -23.07 13.77
CA ASP A 61 -9.30 -22.63 12.41
C ASP A 61 -9.75 -21.15 12.38
N SER A 62 -10.21 -20.57 13.50
CA SER A 62 -10.49 -19.13 13.60
C SER A 62 -9.23 -18.24 13.61
N THR A 63 -8.03 -18.82 13.56
CA THR A 63 -6.80 -18.10 13.19
C THR A 63 -6.60 -18.01 11.67
N ALA A 64 -7.45 -18.66 10.87
CA ALA A 64 -7.59 -18.38 9.45
C ALA A 64 -8.41 -17.09 9.28
N SER A 65 -7.68 -15.97 9.27
CA SER A 65 -7.99 -14.79 8.47
C SER A 65 -9.41 -14.22 8.63
N THR A 66 -9.69 -13.53 9.74
CA THR A 66 -10.58 -12.37 9.62
C THR A 66 -10.04 -11.54 8.44
N PRO A 67 -10.83 -11.21 7.40
CA PRO A 67 -10.35 -10.36 6.34
C PRO A 67 -9.84 -9.07 6.98
N GLN A 68 -8.53 -8.85 6.99
CA GLN A 68 -7.97 -7.57 7.40
C GLN A 68 -8.58 -6.54 6.46
N ALA A 69 -9.22 -5.50 7.01
CA ALA A 69 -9.73 -4.41 6.18
C ALA A 69 -8.57 -3.91 5.32
N GLN A 70 -8.72 -4.02 4.01
CA GLN A 70 -7.74 -3.50 3.06
C GLN A 70 -8.28 -2.18 2.54
N PRO A 71 -7.48 -1.11 2.60
CA PRO A 71 -7.89 0.17 2.05
C PRO A 71 -8.04 0.05 0.53
N ALA A 72 -9.23 0.36 0.00
CA ALA A 72 -9.62 0.05 -1.37
C ALA A 72 -8.77 0.75 -2.44
N ASN A 73 -8.13 1.85 -2.08
CA ASN A 73 -7.33 2.69 -2.97
C ASN A 73 -5.82 2.55 -2.76
N ALA A 74 -5.36 1.60 -1.94
CA ALA A 74 -3.93 1.33 -1.79
C ALA A 74 -3.39 0.52 -2.99
N SER A 75 -2.33 1.02 -3.60
CA SER A 75 -1.53 0.29 -4.59
C SER A 75 -0.18 -0.06 -3.98
N HIS A 76 0.09 -1.36 -3.80
CA HIS A 76 1.30 -1.85 -3.12
C HIS A 76 1.52 -1.19 -1.74
N ASP A 77 0.43 -0.97 -0.99
CA ASP A 77 0.40 -0.26 0.29
C ASP A 77 0.66 1.26 0.25
N GLY A 78 0.75 1.83 -0.95
CA GLY A 78 0.88 3.26 -1.17
C GLY A 78 -0.44 3.91 -1.57
N PHE A 79 -0.59 5.17 -1.21
CA PHE A 79 -1.69 6.04 -1.62
C PHE A 79 -1.16 7.14 -2.52
N THR A 80 -1.53 7.07 -3.80
CA THR A 80 -1.15 8.09 -4.79
C THR A 80 -2.01 9.34 -4.60
N VAL A 81 -1.35 10.50 -4.59
CA VAL A 81 -2.01 11.81 -4.54
C VAL A 81 -2.48 12.13 -5.95
N ALA A 82 -3.77 11.92 -6.21
CA ALA A 82 -4.36 12.08 -7.54
C ALA A 82 -4.89 13.50 -7.81
N ASP A 83 -5.27 14.24 -6.76
CA ASP A 83 -5.78 15.60 -6.86
C ASP A 83 -5.41 16.36 -5.58
N ILE A 84 -4.89 17.57 -5.72
CA ILE A 84 -4.61 18.45 -4.58
C ILE A 84 -5.63 19.57 -4.65
N THR A 85 -6.70 19.41 -3.88
CA THR A 85 -7.67 20.50 -3.75
C THR A 85 -7.02 21.65 -3.01
N ALA A 86 -6.83 22.77 -3.68
CA ALA A 86 -6.36 23.99 -3.05
C ALA A 86 -7.38 24.45 -2.00
N VAL A 87 -7.18 24.06 -0.74
CA VAL A 87 -7.81 24.77 0.38
C VAL A 87 -7.07 26.09 0.49
N GLY A 88 -7.79 27.20 0.29
CA GLY A 88 -7.26 28.56 0.33
C GLY A 88 -6.70 28.93 1.71
N GLY A 89 -5.51 28.42 2.02
CA GLY A 89 -4.68 28.87 3.13
C GLY A 89 -3.80 30.01 2.62
N THR A 90 -4.14 31.22 3.01
CA THR A 90 -3.30 32.41 2.83
C THR A 90 -2.02 32.23 3.62
N ASP A 91 -0.89 32.05 2.94
CA ASP A 91 0.40 32.52 3.43
C ASP A 91 1.39 32.69 2.27
N GLY A 92 1.85 33.94 2.10
CA GLY A 92 3.06 34.28 1.36
C GLY A 92 2.92 34.52 -0.13
N SER A 93 2.15 35.55 -0.53
CA SER A 93 2.38 36.23 -1.81
C SER A 93 3.86 36.65 -1.90
N ILE A 94 4.60 36.04 -2.82
CA ILE A 94 5.79 36.69 -3.38
C ILE A 94 5.31 37.45 -4.59
N GLU A 95 5.54 38.76 -4.53
CA GLU A 95 5.20 39.73 -5.54
C GLU A 95 5.73 39.34 -6.91
N ASP A 96 4.80 39.49 -7.84
CA ASP A 96 4.96 39.65 -9.28
C ASP A 96 6.18 40.50 -9.66
N ALA A 97 6.95 39.97 -10.60
CA ALA A 97 7.71 40.75 -11.56
C ALA A 97 7.76 39.97 -12.89
N THR A 98 6.71 40.17 -13.70
CA THR A 98 6.67 39.93 -15.15
C THR A 98 7.70 40.86 -15.88
N PRO A 99 8.12 40.66 -17.16
CA PRO A 99 7.39 39.93 -18.20
C PRO A 99 8.15 39.02 -19.17
N VAL A 100 7.34 38.14 -19.75
CA VAL A 100 7.34 37.54 -21.10
C VAL A 100 8.21 38.29 -22.13
N PRO A 101 9.07 37.61 -22.92
CA PRO A 101 9.49 38.13 -24.19
C PRO A 101 8.42 37.84 -25.25
N GLU A 102 7.88 38.94 -25.78
CA GLU A 102 7.03 39.03 -26.96
C GLU A 102 7.71 38.33 -28.16
N GLN A 103 7.01 37.40 -28.81
CA GLN A 103 7.46 36.81 -30.07
C GLN A 103 7.32 37.86 -31.18
N THR A 104 8.45 38.42 -31.61
CA THR A 104 8.54 39.08 -32.93
C THR A 104 8.72 38.01 -34.00
N ASP A 105 7.69 37.85 -34.84
CA ASP A 105 7.75 37.10 -36.10
C ASP A 105 8.81 37.71 -37.03
N ALA A 106 9.93 37.01 -37.19
CA ALA A 106 10.85 37.22 -38.30
C ALA A 106 10.88 35.93 -39.14
N ALA A 107 10.19 35.97 -40.27
CA ALA A 107 10.21 34.91 -41.27
C ALA A 107 11.63 34.77 -41.85
N VAL A 108 12.28 33.64 -41.56
CA VAL A 108 13.44 33.15 -42.32
C VAL A 108 13.04 31.80 -42.90
N GLN A 109 12.85 31.77 -44.23
CA GLN A 109 12.82 30.51 -44.97
C GLN A 109 14.21 29.88 -44.92
N GLY A 110 14.32 28.70 -44.34
CA GLY A 110 15.54 27.91 -44.34
C GLY A 110 15.30 26.52 -43.75
N GLU A 111 15.32 25.53 -44.63
CA GLU A 111 15.52 24.09 -44.40
C GLU A 111 14.65 23.38 -43.35
N ALA A 112 13.89 22.38 -43.79
CA ALA A 112 13.08 21.52 -42.93
C ALA A 112 13.93 20.81 -41.86
N ALA A 113 13.95 21.37 -40.65
CA ALA A 113 14.41 20.65 -39.47
C ALA A 113 13.47 19.44 -39.25
N PRO A 114 14.00 18.25 -38.89
CA PRO A 114 13.14 17.13 -38.55
C PRO A 114 12.24 17.55 -37.39
N SER A 115 10.93 17.40 -37.58
CA SER A 115 9.94 17.54 -36.51
C SER A 115 10.31 16.55 -35.41
N ALA A 116 10.90 17.05 -34.32
CA ALA A 116 11.00 16.29 -33.10
C ALA A 116 9.58 16.05 -32.63
N THR A 117 9.05 14.84 -32.85
CA THR A 117 7.91 14.37 -32.08
C THR A 117 8.29 14.56 -30.62
N PRO A 118 7.55 15.32 -29.80
CA PRO A 118 7.82 15.38 -28.38
C PRO A 118 7.62 13.97 -27.84
N THR A 119 8.72 13.25 -27.64
CA THR A 119 8.73 12.06 -26.80
C THR A 119 8.31 12.57 -25.44
N ALA A 120 7.08 12.22 -25.01
CA ALA A 120 6.58 12.58 -23.71
C ALA A 120 7.64 12.22 -22.66
N THR A 121 8.14 13.23 -21.93
CA THR A 121 9.07 12.97 -20.83
C THR A 121 8.35 12.07 -19.82
N PRO A 122 8.95 10.94 -19.42
CA PRO A 122 8.30 10.06 -18.45
C PRO A 122 8.03 10.85 -17.16
N VAL A 123 6.79 10.76 -16.66
CA VAL A 123 6.39 11.36 -15.38
C VAL A 123 7.29 10.79 -14.28
N VAL A 124 7.84 11.67 -13.43
CA VAL A 124 8.73 11.25 -12.34
C VAL A 124 7.93 10.54 -11.25
N ASP A 125 8.31 9.32 -10.87
CA ASP A 125 7.74 8.61 -9.72
C ASP A 125 8.41 9.05 -8.42
N ILE A 126 7.67 9.66 -7.51
CA ILE A 126 8.12 10.02 -6.16
C ILE A 126 7.35 9.16 -5.14
N ARG A 127 8.09 8.36 -4.38
CA ARG A 127 7.54 7.50 -3.32
C ARG A 127 8.09 7.90 -1.97
N VAL A 128 7.22 8.10 -0.99
CA VAL A 128 7.59 8.53 0.36
C VAL A 128 7.06 7.54 1.39
N TYR A 129 7.95 6.77 2.01
CA TYR A 129 7.62 5.95 3.17
C TYR A 129 7.64 6.82 4.42
N VAL A 130 6.48 7.00 5.04
CA VAL A 130 6.23 8.01 6.07
C VAL A 130 5.81 7.36 7.38
N ASP A 131 6.56 7.63 8.45
CA ASP A 131 6.11 7.39 9.82
C ASP A 131 5.79 8.74 10.45
N TYR A 132 4.56 8.90 10.94
CA TYR A 132 4.04 10.18 11.43
C TYR A 132 4.64 10.63 12.76
N LEU A 133 5.48 9.81 13.41
CA LEU A 133 6.30 10.21 14.57
C LEU A 133 7.76 10.53 14.18
N SER A 134 8.17 10.29 12.93
CA SER A 134 9.53 10.62 12.48
C SER A 134 9.69 12.13 12.27
N SER A 135 10.64 12.73 12.99
CA SER A 135 11.01 14.13 12.84
C SER A 135 11.53 14.44 11.43
N GLY A 136 12.27 13.51 10.82
CA GLY A 136 12.74 13.65 9.44
C GLY A 136 11.59 13.66 8.44
N ALA A 137 10.53 12.88 8.69
CA ALA A 137 9.37 12.83 7.80
C ALA A 137 8.62 14.17 7.83
N ARG A 138 8.50 14.76 9.03
CA ARG A 138 7.99 16.12 9.22
C ARG A 138 8.87 17.15 8.52
N GLU A 139 10.18 17.10 8.71
CA GLU A 139 11.13 18.02 8.08
C GLU A 139 11.01 18.00 6.54
N PHE A 140 11.04 16.80 5.95
CA PHE A 140 10.89 16.61 4.50
C PHE A 140 9.56 17.16 3.99
N GLN A 141 8.44 16.78 4.62
CA GLN A 141 7.12 17.20 4.19
C GLN A 141 6.98 18.72 4.23
N LEU A 142 7.35 19.35 5.35
CA LEU A 142 7.18 20.80 5.51
C LEU A 142 8.07 21.59 4.56
N ALA A 143 9.30 21.13 4.32
CA ALA A 143 10.22 21.77 3.38
C ALA A 143 9.76 21.62 1.91
N ASN A 144 9.18 20.48 1.55
CA ASN A 144 8.91 20.12 0.16
C ASN A 144 7.42 20.22 -0.25
N ARG A 145 6.49 20.49 0.68
CA ARG A 145 5.03 20.52 0.42
C ARG A 145 4.69 21.35 -0.82
N SER A 146 5.20 22.57 -0.90
CA SER A 146 4.86 23.51 -1.99
C SER A 146 5.29 22.97 -3.35
N GLN A 147 6.52 22.48 -3.49
CA GLN A 147 7.02 21.98 -4.77
C GLN A 147 6.43 20.61 -5.14
N LEU A 148 6.21 19.73 -4.16
CA LEU A 148 5.51 18.46 -4.38
C LEU A 148 4.09 18.73 -4.89
N SER A 149 3.39 19.69 -4.27
CA SER A 149 2.06 20.08 -4.72
C SER A 149 2.06 20.63 -6.14
N GLN A 150 3.03 21.47 -6.46
CA GLN A 150 3.19 22.01 -7.81
C GLN A 150 3.43 20.89 -8.83
N TRP A 151 4.37 19.97 -8.56
CA TRP A 151 4.72 18.90 -9.50
C TRP A 151 3.59 17.90 -9.73
N VAL A 152 2.80 17.60 -8.70
CA VAL A 152 1.59 16.78 -8.86
C VAL A 152 0.55 17.51 -9.70
N SER A 153 0.29 18.79 -9.40
CA SER A 153 -0.73 19.58 -10.11
C SER A 153 -0.39 19.87 -11.57
N SER A 154 0.90 19.86 -11.93
CA SER A 154 1.38 20.04 -13.30
C SER A 154 1.73 18.73 -14.02
N ASP A 155 1.29 17.58 -13.49
CA ASP A 155 1.59 16.24 -14.02
C ASP A 155 3.09 15.96 -14.26
N THR A 156 3.95 16.69 -13.55
CA THR A 156 5.42 16.57 -13.67
C THR A 156 5.94 15.38 -12.86
N ALA A 157 5.27 15.06 -11.75
CA ALA A 157 5.57 13.90 -10.93
C ALA A 157 4.30 13.25 -10.39
N SER A 158 4.31 11.92 -10.29
CA SER A 158 3.35 11.18 -9.47
C SER A 158 3.90 11.05 -8.06
N LEU A 159 3.11 11.41 -7.05
CA LEU A 159 3.49 11.33 -5.64
C LEU A 159 2.67 10.25 -4.93
N THR A 160 3.35 9.29 -4.31
CA THR A 160 2.71 8.22 -3.53
C THR A 160 3.29 8.19 -2.13
N TYR A 161 2.44 8.27 -1.11
CA TYR A 161 2.84 8.07 0.28
C TYR A 161 2.55 6.64 0.73
N TYR A 162 3.46 6.05 1.48
CA TYR A 162 3.35 4.72 2.08
C TYR A 162 3.37 4.90 3.61
N PRO A 163 2.20 5.01 4.26
CA PRO A 163 2.11 5.08 5.71
C PRO A 163 2.70 3.82 6.36
N VAL A 164 3.68 4.02 7.24
CA VAL A 164 4.38 2.96 7.96
C VAL A 164 4.48 3.32 9.45
N ALA A 165 4.76 2.34 10.29
CA ALA A 165 4.70 2.46 11.74
C ALA A 165 5.98 1.94 12.43
N MET A 166 7.15 2.32 11.92
CA MET A 166 8.47 1.94 12.46
C MET A 166 8.70 2.43 13.90
N LEU A 167 8.12 3.57 14.29
CA LEU A 167 8.28 4.19 15.60
C LEU A 167 7.13 3.84 16.57
N THR A 168 6.38 2.77 16.30
CA THR A 168 5.26 2.31 17.16
C THR A 168 5.63 2.22 18.64
N ALA A 169 6.85 1.75 18.97
CA ALA A 169 7.30 1.60 20.36
C ALA A 169 7.74 2.91 21.04
N LYS A 170 7.75 4.04 20.32
CA LYS A 170 8.28 5.35 20.77
C LYS A 170 7.20 6.32 21.25
N SER A 171 6.09 5.79 21.76
CA SER A 171 4.90 6.56 22.14
C SER A 171 4.25 6.07 23.43
N ASN A 172 5.02 5.88 24.51
CA ASN A 172 4.52 5.46 25.84
C ASN A 172 3.54 4.26 25.86
N GLY A 173 3.64 3.37 24.86
CA GLY A 173 2.75 2.22 24.72
C GLY A 173 1.40 2.50 24.03
N THR A 174 1.10 3.74 23.67
CA THR A 174 -0.13 4.11 22.93
C THR A 174 -0.05 3.74 21.45
N LYS A 175 1.15 3.46 20.92
CA LYS A 175 1.37 3.04 19.52
C LYS A 175 0.97 4.12 18.50
N TYR A 176 1.27 5.38 18.80
CA TYR A 176 0.89 6.53 17.98
C TYR A 176 1.21 6.35 16.49
N SER A 177 2.43 5.94 16.10
CA SER A 177 2.77 5.73 14.68
C SER A 177 1.83 4.76 13.96
N LEU A 178 1.37 3.71 14.64
CA LEU A 178 0.45 2.72 14.06
C LEU A 178 -0.94 3.30 13.88
N ARG A 179 -1.46 3.97 14.91
CA ARG A 179 -2.79 4.63 14.88
C ARG A 179 -2.82 5.75 13.85
N ALA A 180 -1.76 6.56 13.77
CA ALA A 180 -1.59 7.61 12.78
C ALA A 180 -1.52 7.05 11.34
N ALA A 181 -0.78 5.95 11.12
CA ALA A 181 -0.75 5.29 9.81
C ALA A 181 -2.10 4.69 9.41
N SER A 182 -2.85 4.13 10.38
CA SER A 182 -4.24 3.70 10.19
C SER A 182 -5.14 4.87 9.81
N ALA A 183 -5.03 6.00 10.52
CA ALA A 183 -5.83 7.20 10.26
C ALA A 183 -5.56 7.79 8.87
N ALA A 184 -4.29 7.79 8.44
CA ALA A 184 -3.90 8.18 7.10
C ALA A 184 -4.56 7.29 6.02
N ALA A 185 -4.63 5.98 6.25
CA ALA A 185 -5.35 5.06 5.36
C ALA A 185 -6.86 5.33 5.35
N CYS A 186 -7.47 5.64 6.50
CA CYS A 186 -8.89 6.02 6.57
C CYS A 186 -9.20 7.25 5.70
N VAL A 187 -8.39 8.30 5.82
CA VAL A 187 -8.55 9.50 5.00
C VAL A 187 -8.29 9.19 3.53
N ALA A 188 -7.24 8.44 3.21
CA ALA A 188 -6.97 8.06 1.84
C ALA A 188 -8.15 7.27 1.22
N THR A 189 -8.76 6.35 1.97
CA THR A 189 -9.87 5.51 1.45
C THR A 189 -11.18 6.26 1.31
N HIS A 190 -11.52 7.13 2.26
CA HIS A 190 -12.84 7.77 2.31
C HIS A 190 -12.85 9.23 1.84
N SER A 191 -11.68 9.85 1.68
CA SER A 191 -11.50 11.23 1.18
C SER A 191 -10.13 11.38 0.50
N PRO A 192 -9.83 10.60 -0.56
CA PRO A 192 -8.52 10.57 -1.23
C PRO A 192 -8.02 11.96 -1.67
N GLU A 193 -8.91 12.85 -2.08
CA GLU A 193 -8.64 14.24 -2.47
C GLU A 193 -8.21 15.16 -1.31
N ARG A 194 -8.32 14.68 -0.06
CA ARG A 194 -7.85 15.37 1.16
C ARG A 194 -6.65 14.70 1.80
N PHE A 195 -6.22 13.57 1.24
CA PHE A 195 -5.13 12.78 1.82
C PHE A 195 -3.82 13.58 1.91
N PHE A 196 -3.47 14.35 0.88
CA PHE A 196 -2.23 15.14 0.89
C PHE A 196 -2.23 16.21 2.00
N ASP A 197 -3.35 16.92 2.17
CA ASP A 197 -3.49 17.93 3.22
C ASP A 197 -3.53 17.29 4.61
N PHE A 198 -4.24 16.19 4.80
CA PHE A 198 -4.23 15.46 6.07
C PHE A 198 -2.84 14.91 6.41
N ASN A 199 -2.12 14.32 5.45
CA ASN A 199 -0.74 13.87 5.64
C ASN A 199 0.15 15.03 6.10
N ASN A 200 -0.02 16.21 5.49
CA ASN A 200 0.71 17.40 5.92
C ASN A 200 0.35 17.84 7.35
N GLU A 201 -0.94 17.93 7.66
CA GLU A 201 -1.39 18.40 8.98
C GLU A 201 -1.02 17.41 10.09
N LEU A 202 -1.05 16.10 9.81
CA LEU A 202 -0.60 15.08 10.75
C LEU A 202 0.90 15.18 11.06
N LEU A 203 1.72 15.52 10.08
CA LEU A 203 3.15 15.79 10.28
C LEU A 203 3.40 17.17 10.91
N ARG A 204 2.55 18.17 10.66
CA ARG A 204 2.63 19.48 11.30
C ARG A 204 2.31 19.39 12.80
N ALA A 205 1.25 18.68 13.15
CA ALA A 205 0.76 18.43 14.51
C ALA A 205 1.48 17.26 15.20
N GLN A 206 2.65 16.85 14.67
CA GLN A 206 3.42 15.73 15.18
C GLN A 206 3.72 15.89 16.69
N PRO A 207 3.38 14.89 17.51
CA PRO A 207 3.69 14.91 18.93
C PRO A 207 5.19 14.68 19.17
N GLU A 208 5.65 15.04 20.37
CA GLU A 208 7.01 14.74 20.80
C GLU A 208 7.21 13.22 20.95
N ILE A 209 8.41 12.74 20.62
CA ILE A 209 8.82 11.35 20.81
C ILE A 209 8.76 11.00 22.30
N ASP A 210 8.39 9.75 22.61
CA ASP A 210 8.24 9.24 23.98
C ASP A 210 7.13 9.95 24.79
N THR A 211 6.17 10.57 24.11
CA THR A 211 4.89 11.01 24.67
C THR A 211 3.74 10.10 24.22
N ASP A 212 2.56 10.28 24.80
CA ASP A 212 1.37 9.48 24.46
C ASP A 212 0.90 9.73 23.01
N GLY A 213 1.29 10.85 22.40
CA GLY A 213 0.80 11.28 21.09
C GLY A 213 -0.69 11.66 21.08
N LEU A 214 -1.23 11.93 19.90
CA LEU A 214 -2.65 12.25 19.74
C LEU A 214 -3.50 10.99 19.97
N THR A 215 -4.65 11.16 20.60
CA THR A 215 -5.71 10.16 20.71
C THR A 215 -6.42 9.95 19.38
N ASP A 216 -7.19 8.87 19.21
CA ASP A 216 -7.90 8.62 17.96
C ASP A 216 -8.98 9.67 17.66
N SER A 217 -9.60 10.23 18.71
CA SER A 217 -10.55 11.33 18.55
C SER A 217 -9.85 12.61 18.08
N GLU A 218 -8.66 12.92 18.59
CA GLU A 218 -7.84 14.05 18.11
C GLU A 218 -7.33 13.82 16.67
N LEU A 219 -6.98 12.59 16.30
CA LEU A 219 -6.65 12.23 14.92
C LEU A 219 -7.86 12.43 13.98
N ALA A 220 -9.06 12.07 14.43
CA ALA A 220 -10.29 12.29 13.68
C ALA A 220 -10.66 13.78 13.59
N ASP A 221 -10.47 14.55 14.66
CA ASP A 221 -10.64 16.01 14.67
C ASP A 221 -9.69 16.67 13.67
N LEU A 222 -8.44 16.23 13.61
CA LEU A 222 -7.45 16.71 12.65
C LEU A 222 -7.89 16.41 11.20
N ALA A 223 -8.40 15.21 10.94
CA ALA A 223 -8.93 14.84 9.63
C ALA A 223 -10.11 15.73 9.22
N GLN A 224 -11.02 16.03 10.15
CA GLN A 224 -12.11 16.98 9.91
C GLN A 224 -11.60 18.39 9.63
N GLY A 225 -10.55 18.84 10.33
CA GLY A 225 -9.86 20.10 10.05
C GLY A 225 -9.27 20.17 8.63
N SER A 226 -8.88 19.03 8.06
CA SER A 226 -8.44 18.91 6.65
C SER A 226 -9.60 18.86 5.64
N SER A 227 -10.85 19.14 6.06
CA SER A 227 -12.03 19.24 5.18
C SER A 227 -12.34 17.97 4.38
N VAL A 228 -12.21 16.80 5.00
CA VAL A 228 -12.65 15.49 4.47
C VAL A 228 -14.10 15.53 3.97
N THR A 229 -14.37 14.83 2.87
CA THR A 229 -15.67 14.85 2.19
C THR A 229 -16.73 14.01 2.90
N ASP A 230 -16.33 12.96 3.62
CA ASP A 230 -17.19 12.16 4.49
C ASP A 230 -16.66 12.14 5.94
N PRO A 231 -16.86 13.23 6.71
CA PRO A 231 -16.28 13.38 8.04
C PRO A 231 -16.81 12.38 9.06
N THR A 232 -18.01 11.82 8.86
CA THR A 232 -18.60 10.81 9.76
C THR A 232 -17.97 9.45 9.53
N THR A 233 -17.87 9.00 8.28
CA THR A 233 -17.22 7.73 7.95
C THR A 233 -15.73 7.77 8.28
N VAL A 234 -15.04 8.86 7.94
CA VAL A 234 -13.62 9.04 8.27
C VAL A 234 -13.41 8.97 9.78
N ARG A 235 -14.20 9.69 10.58
CA ARG A 235 -14.09 9.64 12.05
C ARG A 235 -14.28 8.22 12.58
N SER A 236 -15.35 7.54 12.15
CA SER A 236 -15.62 6.17 12.58
C SER A 236 -14.46 5.22 12.24
N CYS A 237 -13.90 5.33 11.03
CA CYS A 237 -12.76 4.52 10.61
C CYS A 237 -11.53 4.75 11.49
N ILE A 238 -11.25 6.01 11.82
CA ILE A 238 -10.10 6.40 12.67
C ILE A 238 -10.30 5.91 14.10
N GLU A 239 -11.44 6.22 14.71
CA GLU A 239 -11.73 5.88 16.12
C GLU A 239 -11.85 4.36 16.36
N ASN A 240 -12.19 3.58 15.32
CA ASN A 240 -12.18 2.12 15.37
C ASN A 240 -10.84 1.49 14.96
N GLU A 241 -9.83 2.28 14.63
CA GLU A 241 -8.53 1.84 14.13
C GLU A 241 -8.61 0.82 12.97
N GLU A 242 -9.57 0.99 12.04
CA GLU A 242 -9.96 -0.05 11.08
C GLU A 242 -8.79 -0.60 10.24
N PHE A 243 -7.81 0.27 9.92
CA PHE A 243 -6.63 -0.08 9.12
C PHE A 243 -5.36 -0.33 9.93
N ALA A 244 -5.39 -0.42 11.27
CA ALA A 244 -4.18 -0.64 12.07
C ALA A 244 -3.51 -1.98 11.76
N ALA A 245 -4.30 -3.04 11.54
CA ALA A 245 -3.77 -4.34 11.14
C ALA A 245 -3.09 -4.29 9.76
N TRP A 246 -3.69 -3.56 8.80
CA TRP A 246 -3.09 -3.31 7.50
C TRP A 246 -1.80 -2.51 7.61
N ALA A 247 -1.78 -1.40 8.38
CA ALA A 247 -0.62 -0.53 8.54
C ALA A 247 0.57 -1.29 9.15
N LYS A 248 0.31 -2.16 10.12
CA LYS A 248 1.32 -3.08 10.64
C LYS A 248 1.86 -4.00 9.55
N ALA A 249 0.98 -4.65 8.78
CA ALA A 249 1.39 -5.59 7.74
C ALA A 249 2.15 -4.90 6.59
N ALA A 250 1.76 -3.69 6.20
CA ALA A 250 2.44 -2.85 5.23
C ALA A 250 3.86 -2.49 5.72
N THR A 251 3.99 -2.10 6.99
CA THR A 251 5.30 -1.86 7.62
C THR A 251 6.17 -3.12 7.58
N ASP A 252 5.61 -4.28 7.97
CA ASP A 252 6.33 -5.56 7.97
C ASP A 252 6.78 -5.98 6.56
N ARG A 253 6.04 -5.61 5.51
CA ARG A 253 6.45 -5.82 4.10
C ARG A 253 7.57 -4.86 3.71
N ALA A 254 7.44 -3.58 4.00
CA ALA A 254 8.44 -2.57 3.68
C ALA A 254 9.81 -2.85 4.34
N LEU A 255 9.81 -3.40 5.56
CA LEU A 255 11.02 -3.83 6.27
C LEU A 255 11.74 -5.01 5.58
N LYS A 256 11.02 -5.82 4.78
CA LYS A 256 11.58 -6.96 4.04
C LYS A 256 12.05 -6.60 2.64
N GLY A 257 11.40 -5.62 2.02
CA GLY A 257 11.73 -5.17 0.68
C GLY A 257 10.75 -4.13 0.17
N LEU A 258 11.25 -3.23 -0.66
CA LEU A 258 10.46 -2.21 -1.33
C LEU A 258 10.27 -2.60 -2.80
N PRO A 259 9.04 -2.51 -3.35
CA PRO A 259 8.79 -2.83 -4.75
C PRO A 259 9.64 -1.93 -5.67
N ASP A 260 10.10 -2.45 -6.80
CA ASP A 260 10.78 -1.65 -7.85
C ASP A 260 11.99 -0.84 -7.33
N THR A 261 12.86 -1.45 -6.53
CA THR A 261 14.05 -0.79 -5.95
C THR A 261 15.30 -1.68 -5.89
N ASP A 262 15.41 -2.72 -6.71
CA ASP A 262 16.58 -3.61 -6.73
C ASP A 262 17.02 -4.15 -5.34
N GLY A 263 16.05 -4.37 -4.46
CA GLY A 263 16.27 -4.98 -3.14
C GLY A 263 16.46 -3.99 -1.97
N LEU A 264 16.14 -2.71 -2.13
CA LEU A 264 16.09 -1.81 -0.96
C LEU A 264 15.05 -2.27 0.05
N THR A 265 15.31 -1.99 1.33
CA THR A 265 14.39 -2.21 2.45
C THR A 265 14.17 -0.89 3.19
N LEU A 266 13.10 -0.81 3.96
CA LEU A 266 12.84 0.32 4.85
C LEU A 266 13.73 0.27 6.10
N ASP A 267 14.84 1.00 6.09
CA ASP A 267 15.80 1.09 7.20
C ASP A 267 15.69 2.39 8.02
N SER A 268 14.93 3.35 7.52
CA SER A 268 14.79 4.71 8.05
C SER A 268 13.50 5.35 7.56
N THR A 269 13.01 6.34 8.31
CA THR A 269 11.86 7.17 7.90
C THR A 269 12.23 8.66 8.02
N PRO A 270 11.92 9.49 7.01
CA PRO A 270 11.27 9.10 5.78
C PRO A 270 12.27 8.37 4.89
N LYS A 271 11.78 7.45 4.07
CA LYS A 271 12.53 7.01 2.90
C LYS A 271 11.86 7.58 1.67
N VAL A 272 12.60 8.45 0.98
CA VAL A 272 12.14 9.11 -0.24
C VAL A 272 12.84 8.45 -1.41
N LEU A 273 12.06 7.97 -2.38
CA LEU A 273 12.55 7.38 -3.62
C LEU A 273 12.09 8.25 -4.79
N VAL A 274 12.97 8.46 -5.75
CA VAL A 274 12.65 9.08 -7.04
C VAL A 274 13.02 8.09 -8.14
N ASN A 275 12.06 7.64 -8.94
CA ASN A 275 12.21 6.54 -9.91
C ASN A 275 12.96 5.33 -9.31
N GLY A 276 12.62 4.95 -8.07
CA GLY A 276 13.27 3.87 -7.33
C GLY A 276 14.65 4.19 -6.73
N THR A 277 15.23 5.36 -7.01
CA THR A 277 16.52 5.79 -6.46
C THR A 277 16.34 6.51 -5.12
N PRO A 278 17.02 6.12 -4.04
CA PRO A 278 16.84 6.73 -2.73
C PRO A 278 17.49 8.12 -2.65
N TYR A 279 16.74 9.09 -2.15
CA TYR A 279 17.27 10.39 -1.77
C TYR A 279 17.95 10.31 -0.41
N VAL A 280 19.23 10.67 -0.35
CA VAL A 280 20.08 10.63 0.87
C VAL A 280 20.60 12.01 1.27
N GLY A 281 20.03 13.06 0.66
CA GLY A 281 20.41 14.45 0.90
C GLY A 281 19.73 15.08 2.11
N LYS A 282 19.81 16.42 2.20
CA LYS A 282 19.18 17.18 3.29
C LYS A 282 17.67 17.27 3.12
N LEU A 283 16.92 16.65 4.05
CA LEU A 283 15.45 16.65 4.04
C LEU A 283 14.83 18.06 4.11
N SER A 284 15.50 19.02 4.75
CA SER A 284 15.07 20.42 4.84
C SER A 284 15.48 21.32 3.67
N ASP A 285 16.22 20.80 2.68
CA ASP A 285 16.67 21.60 1.53
C ASP A 285 15.85 21.27 0.28
N PRO A 286 14.76 22.02 0.00
CA PRO A 286 13.92 21.75 -1.15
C PRO A 286 14.63 21.92 -2.49
N LYS A 287 15.66 22.78 -2.56
CA LYS A 287 16.46 22.99 -3.78
C LYS A 287 17.35 21.79 -4.04
N GLU A 288 17.99 21.25 -3.01
CA GLU A 288 18.79 20.03 -3.12
C GLU A 288 17.92 18.85 -3.56
N PHE A 289 16.72 18.69 -2.98
CA PHE A 289 15.80 17.64 -3.41
C PHE A 289 15.33 17.82 -4.86
N GLN A 290 15.01 19.06 -5.29
CA GLN A 290 14.67 19.35 -6.68
C GLN A 290 15.81 19.01 -7.65
N GLN A 291 17.05 19.34 -7.31
CA GLN A 291 18.22 19.00 -8.13
C GLN A 291 18.38 17.47 -8.26
N PHE A 292 18.18 16.74 -7.16
CA PHE A 292 18.18 15.28 -7.19
C PHE A 292 17.10 14.72 -8.12
N VAL A 293 15.87 15.24 -8.03
CA VAL A 293 14.77 14.85 -8.91
C VAL A 293 15.13 15.04 -10.39
N PHE A 294 15.68 16.21 -10.75
CA PHE A 294 16.09 16.49 -12.13
C PHE A 294 17.24 15.61 -12.62
N ALA A 295 18.21 15.32 -11.76
CA ALA A 295 19.32 14.43 -12.10
C ALA A 295 18.82 13.00 -12.39
N VAL A 296 17.94 12.46 -11.54
CA VAL A 296 17.36 11.12 -11.71
C VAL A 296 16.45 11.05 -12.94
N ALA A 297 15.61 12.07 -13.16
CA ALA A 297 14.75 12.15 -14.34
C ALA A 297 15.57 12.19 -15.64
N SER A 298 16.69 12.92 -15.65
CA SER A 298 17.60 13.00 -16.80
C SER A 298 18.28 11.67 -17.10
N ASP A 299 18.79 10.97 -16.08
CA ASP A 299 19.42 9.65 -16.26
C ASP A 299 18.42 8.63 -16.85
N ALA A 300 17.18 8.63 -16.36
CA ALA A 300 16.12 7.77 -16.90
C ALA A 300 15.81 8.06 -18.39
N TYR A 301 15.80 9.33 -18.77
CA TYR A 301 15.63 9.74 -20.17
C TYR A 301 16.78 9.22 -21.05
N PHE A 302 18.03 9.40 -20.63
CA PHE A 302 19.18 8.96 -21.42
C PHE A 302 19.33 7.43 -21.50
N ARG A 303 18.87 6.67 -20.49
CA ARG A 303 18.86 5.19 -20.55
C ARG A 303 17.81 4.62 -21.51
N THR A 304 16.72 5.35 -21.75
CA THR A 304 15.60 4.90 -22.60
C THR A 304 15.68 5.44 -24.02
N ALA A 305 16.38 6.55 -24.24
CA ALA A 305 16.69 7.07 -25.56
C ALA A 305 17.61 6.10 -26.32
N THR A 306 17.06 5.30 -27.22
CA THR A 306 17.87 4.59 -28.22
C THR A 306 18.38 5.63 -29.22
N PRO A 307 19.71 5.89 -29.33
CA PRO A 307 20.22 6.77 -30.36
C PRO A 307 19.93 6.11 -31.70
N THR A 308 18.98 6.68 -32.46
CA THR A 308 18.82 6.33 -33.87
C THR A 308 20.01 6.91 -34.58
N THR A 309 21.07 6.12 -34.75
CA THR A 309 22.17 6.47 -35.64
C THR A 309 21.59 6.51 -37.05
N THR A 310 21.30 7.71 -37.55
CA THR A 310 21.10 7.89 -38.99
C THR A 310 22.39 7.44 -39.66
N PRO A 311 22.37 6.44 -40.56
CA PRO A 311 23.58 5.98 -41.21
C PRO A 311 24.22 7.16 -41.95
N THR A 312 25.46 7.47 -41.62
CA THR A 312 26.30 8.40 -42.38
C THR A 312 26.24 7.99 -43.86
N PRO A 313 25.91 8.89 -44.80
CA PRO A 313 25.92 8.54 -46.21
C PRO A 313 27.34 8.10 -46.58
N THR A 314 27.47 6.83 -46.99
CA THR A 314 28.69 6.30 -47.57
C THR A 314 29.10 7.20 -48.73
N PRO A 315 30.31 7.78 -48.76
CA PRO A 315 30.74 8.56 -49.90
C PRO A 315 30.77 7.65 -51.14
N THR A 316 29.90 7.94 -52.11
CA THR A 316 29.96 7.35 -53.44
C THR A 316 31.34 7.64 -54.02
N ALA A 317 32.12 6.60 -54.29
CA ALA A 317 33.39 6.72 -54.97
C ALA A 317 33.17 7.41 -56.32
N ALA A 318 33.81 8.55 -56.53
CA ALA A 318 33.88 9.19 -57.83
C ALA A 318 34.57 8.24 -58.80
N GLU A 319 33.84 7.87 -59.85
CA GLU A 319 34.31 7.08 -60.97
C GLU A 319 35.49 7.78 -61.65
N THR A 320 36.64 7.11 -61.65
CA THR A 320 37.88 7.50 -62.31
C THR A 320 37.63 7.77 -63.79
N ALA A 321 37.79 9.03 -64.21
CA ALA A 321 37.80 9.39 -65.63
C ALA A 321 39.00 8.75 -66.35
N ALA A 322 38.72 8.12 -67.49
CA ALA A 322 39.66 7.48 -68.39
C ALA A 322 40.67 8.47 -69.01
N PRO A 323 41.90 8.04 -69.36
CA PRO A 323 42.89 8.91 -69.98
C PRO A 323 42.58 9.15 -71.47
N ALA A 324 42.70 10.41 -71.89
CA ALA A 324 42.61 10.83 -73.28
C ALA A 324 43.85 10.39 -74.09
N GLU A 325 43.57 10.01 -75.32
CA GLU A 325 44.43 9.39 -76.30
C GLU A 325 45.48 10.34 -76.89
N THR A 326 46.68 9.79 -77.09
CA THR A 326 47.89 10.36 -77.65
C THR A 326 47.71 10.87 -79.09
N ALA A 327 48.05 12.13 -79.37
CA ALA A 327 48.27 12.63 -80.72
C ALA A 327 49.77 12.69 -81.04
N ALA A 328 50.14 12.16 -82.22
CA ALA A 328 51.50 12.06 -82.76
C ALA A 328 52.04 13.41 -83.29
N PRO A 329 53.36 13.54 -83.53
CA PRO A 329 54.03 14.83 -83.67
C PRO A 329 54.06 15.35 -85.12
N THR A 330 54.21 16.66 -85.29
CA THR A 330 54.63 17.28 -86.56
C THR A 330 55.81 18.23 -86.30
N GLU A 331 56.97 17.77 -86.78
CA GLU A 331 58.10 18.52 -87.34
C GLU A 331 57.90 20.03 -87.60
N THR A 332 58.87 20.88 -87.23
CA THR A 332 59.94 21.43 -88.11
C THR A 332 60.55 22.74 -87.56
N ALA A 333 61.90 22.82 -87.63
CA ALA A 333 62.78 23.99 -87.87
C ALA A 333 62.70 25.24 -86.95
N THR A 334 63.76 25.56 -86.18
CA THR A 334 65.00 26.29 -86.59
C THR A 334 64.79 27.80 -86.78
N ALA A 335 65.38 28.61 -85.89
CA ALA A 335 66.51 29.49 -86.21
C ALA A 335 66.80 30.46 -85.04
N ALA A 336 68.08 30.53 -84.67
CA ALA A 336 68.71 31.61 -83.89
C ALA A 336 68.92 32.84 -84.82
N PRO A 337 69.67 33.91 -84.48
CA PRO A 337 70.82 34.01 -83.58
C PRO A 337 70.56 34.65 -82.21
#